data_AF-A0A7W1D571-F1
#
_entry.id   AF-A0A7W1D571-F1
#
_cell.length_a   1.000
_cell.length_b   1.000
_cell.length_c   1.000
_cell.angle_alpha   90.00
_cell.angle_beta   90.00
_cell.angle_gamma   90.00
#
_symmetry.space_group_name_H-M   'P 1'
#
loop_
_entity.id
_entity.type
_entity.pdbx_description
1 polymer ?
#
loop_
_entity_poly.entity_id
_entity_poly.type
_entity_poly.pdbx_seq_one_letter_code
_entity_poly.pdbx_strand_id
1 'polypeptide(L)'
;DLRTRQVKLGERIIELTAREFALAEMFIRHPNQVLTREQLLSHVWGYDYEPGSNVVDVYVGYLRRKLGGNLITSVRGTGYRLRQ
;
A
#
# COMPACT_ATOMS: atom_id res chain seq x y z
N ASP A 1 -0.26 14.93 3.82
CA ASP A 1 -1.42 15.65 3.27
C ASP A 1 -1.83 14.95 1.97
N LEU A 2 -3.12 14.62 1.83
CA LEU A 2 -3.67 13.91 0.68
C LEU A 2 -3.52 14.70 -0.63
N ARG A 3 -3.41 16.04 -0.54
CA ARG A 3 -3.19 16.92 -1.69
C ARG A 3 -1.72 16.98 -2.12
N THR A 4 -0.77 16.80 -1.21
CA THR A 4 0.67 16.89 -1.51
C THR A 4 1.36 15.54 -1.68
N ARG A 5 0.63 14.42 -1.51
CA ARG A 5 1.17 13.04 -1.57
C ARG A 5 2.32 12.79 -0.59
N GLN A 6 2.28 13.46 0.54
CA GLN A 6 3.26 13.33 1.61
C GLN A 6 2.67 12.54 2.78
N VAL A 7 3.44 11.59 3.29
CA VAL A 7 3.14 10.88 4.55
C VAL A 7 4.14 11.36 5.60
N LYS A 8 3.62 11.68 6.79
CA LYS A 8 4.44 12.03 7.96
C LYS A 8 4.58 10.78 8.83
N LEU A 9 5.82 10.33 9.03
CA LEU A 9 6.16 9.23 9.93
C LEU A 9 7.04 9.79 11.06
N GLY A 10 6.45 9.99 12.24
CA GLY A 10 7.11 10.73 13.31
C GLY A 10 7.43 12.15 12.86
N GLU A 11 8.71 12.50 12.80
CA GLU A 11 9.19 13.81 12.34
C GLU A 11 9.62 13.83 10.86
N ARG A 12 9.68 12.67 10.19
CA ARG A 12 10.07 12.59 8.78
C ARG A 12 8.89 12.78 7.85
N ILE A 13 9.10 13.59 6.82
CA ILE A 13 8.22 13.70 5.65
C ILE A 13 8.76 12.75 4.59
N ILE A 14 7.88 11.89 4.09
CA ILE A 14 8.19 10.90 3.06
C ILE A 14 7.38 11.24 1.82
N GLU A 15 8.07 11.38 0.70
CA GLU A 15 7.45 11.59 -0.60
C GLU A 15 7.05 10.27 -1.25
N LEU A 16 5.77 10.21 -1.65
CA LEU A 16 5.19 9.08 -2.35
C LEU A 16 4.79 9.50 -3.76
N THR A 17 5.02 8.60 -4.71
CA THR A 17 4.40 8.68 -6.04
C THR A 17 2.88 8.54 -5.93
N ALA A 18 2.14 8.87 -6.99
CA ALA A 18 0.69 8.74 -7.00
C ALA A 18 0.19 7.33 -6.61
N ARG A 19 0.83 6.29 -7.14
CA ARG A 19 0.46 4.88 -6.89
C ARG A 19 0.86 4.41 -5.49
N GLU A 20 2.05 4.77 -5.02
CA GLU A 20 2.45 4.49 -3.63
C GLU A 20 1.49 5.16 -2.65
N PHE A 21 1.11 6.40 -2.93
CA PHE A 21 0.18 7.14 -2.10
C PHE A 21 -1.21 6.51 -2.06
N ALA A 22 -1.79 6.18 -3.21
CA ALA A 22 -3.09 5.51 -3.29
C ALA A 22 -3.08 4.15 -2.57
N LEU A 23 -1.99 3.39 -2.71
CA LEU A 23 -1.84 2.12 -2.00
C LEU A 23 -1.72 2.31 -0.48
N ALA A 24 -0.94 3.30 -0.03
CA ALA A 24 -0.84 3.64 1.39
C ALA A 24 -2.19 4.13 1.96
N GLU A 25 -2.95 4.90 1.19
CA GLU A 25 -4.28 5.37 1.55
C GLU A 25 -5.24 4.19 1.79
N MET A 26 -5.24 3.18 0.92
CA MET A 26 -6.03 1.96 1.13
C MET A 26 -5.73 1.30 2.47
N PHE A 27 -4.45 1.15 2.81
CA PHE A 27 -4.05 0.57 4.10
C PHE A 27 -4.49 1.43 5.30
N ILE A 28 -4.38 2.76 5.20
CA ILE A 28 -4.75 3.69 6.28
C ILE A 28 -6.27 3.72 6.48
N ARG A 29 -7.06 3.64 5.41
CA ARG A 29 -8.53 3.58 5.48
C ARG A 29 -9.05 2.26 6.05
N HIS A 30 -8.24 1.19 5.98
CA HIS A 30 -8.59 -0.16 6.39
C HIS A 30 -7.58 -0.74 7.41
N PRO A 31 -7.40 -0.11 8.58
CA PRO A 31 -6.42 -0.56 9.57
C PRO A 31 -6.79 -1.94 10.11
N ASN A 32 -5.79 -2.80 10.32
CA ASN A 32 -5.93 -4.17 10.79
C ASN A 32 -6.76 -5.13 9.90
N GLN A 33 -7.32 -4.63 8.79
CA GLN A 33 -8.03 -5.43 7.81
C GLN A 33 -7.05 -6.06 6.82
N VAL A 34 -7.35 -7.29 6.38
CA VAL A 34 -6.62 -7.93 5.29
C VAL A 34 -7.23 -7.49 3.98
N LEU A 35 -6.43 -6.81 3.16
CA LEU A 35 -6.76 -6.45 1.78
C LEU A 35 -6.11 -7.46 0.84
N THR A 36 -6.93 -8.08 -0.02
CA THR A 36 -6.47 -9.04 -1.02
C THR A 36 -5.65 -8.34 -2.11
N ARG A 37 -4.80 -9.09 -2.82
CA ARG A 37 -4.03 -8.51 -3.93
C ARG A 37 -4.93 -8.00 -5.01
N GLU A 38 -6.02 -8.70 -5.31
CA GLU A 38 -7.02 -8.34 -6.30
C GLU A 38 -7.73 -7.03 -5.94
N GLN A 39 -8.10 -6.84 -4.66
CA GLN A 39 -8.67 -5.57 -4.18
C GLN A 39 -7.68 -4.40 -4.33
N LEU A 40 -6.42 -4.61 -3.92
CA LEU A 40 -5.38 -3.58 -4.03
C LEU A 40 -5.06 -3.26 -5.49
N LEU A 41 -5.00 -4.28 -6.35
CA LEU A 41 -4.76 -4.15 -7.77
C LEU A 41 -5.88 -3.35 -8.44
N SER A 42 -7.12 -3.80 -8.26
CA SER A 42 -8.30 -3.17 -8.84
C SER A 42 -8.44 -1.71 -8.39
N HIS A 43 -8.19 -1.41 -7.12
CA HIS A 43 -8.34 -0.04 -6.62
C HIS A 43 -7.27 0.93 -7.15
N VAL A 44 -6.02 0.49 -7.23
CA VAL A 44 -4.88 1.38 -7.56
C VAL A 44 -4.56 1.39 -9.06
N TRP A 45 -4.82 0.30 -9.78
CA TRP A 45 -4.53 0.15 -11.21
C TRP A 45 -5.76 -0.06 -12.10
N GLY A 46 -6.93 -0.37 -11.55
CA GLY A 46 -8.15 -0.64 -12.32
C GLY A 46 -8.31 -2.10 -12.72
N TYR A 47 -9.43 -2.41 -13.38
CA TYR A 47 -9.80 -3.77 -13.80
C TYR A 47 -9.08 -4.27 -15.06
N ASP A 48 -8.41 -3.39 -15.80
CA ASP A 48 -7.71 -3.73 -17.04
C ASP A 48 -6.35 -4.41 -16.79
N TYR A 49 -5.96 -4.57 -15.52
CA TYR A 49 -4.68 -5.16 -15.15
C TYR A 49 -4.81 -6.67 -14.92
N GLU A 50 -3.81 -7.44 -15.38
CA GLU A 50 -3.84 -8.90 -15.31
C GLU A 50 -3.92 -9.41 -13.85
N PRO A 51 -4.94 -10.23 -13.51
CA PRO A 51 -5.01 -10.97 -12.25
C PRO A 51 -3.85 -11.98 -12.20
N GLY A 52 -2.77 -11.61 -11.53
CA GLY A 52 -1.50 -12.36 -11.53
C GLY A 52 -0.26 -11.47 -11.58
N SER A 53 -0.43 -10.18 -11.89
CA SER A 53 0.67 -9.23 -11.81
C SER A 53 1.21 -9.10 -10.39
N ASN A 54 2.55 -9.12 -10.27
CA ASN A 54 3.26 -8.86 -9.02
C ASN A 54 3.37 -7.35 -8.69
N VAL A 55 2.69 -6.47 -9.44
CA VAL A 55 2.82 -5.02 -9.27
C VAL A 55 2.43 -4.56 -7.86
N VAL A 56 1.41 -5.19 -7.27
CA VAL A 56 1.01 -4.92 -5.88
C VAL A 56 2.17 -5.23 -4.94
N ASP A 57 2.81 -6.39 -5.10
CA ASP A 57 3.91 -6.83 -4.25
C ASP A 57 5.13 -5.89 -4.38
N VAL A 58 5.42 -5.41 -5.59
CA VAL A 58 6.48 -4.44 -5.87
C VAL A 58 6.21 -3.12 -5.12
N TYR A 59 5.00 -2.58 -5.23
CA TYR A 59 4.66 -1.31 -4.58
C TYR A 59 4.53 -1.44 -3.06
N VAL A 60 4.08 -2.58 -2.54
CA VAL A 60 4.19 -2.88 -1.09
C VAL A 60 5.65 -2.90 -0.65
N GLY A 61 6.54 -3.46 -1.47
CA GLY A 61 7.98 -3.43 -1.25
C GLY A 61 8.53 -2.01 -1.14
N TYR A 62 8.12 -1.11 -2.03
CA TYR A 62 8.50 0.31 -1.97
C TYR A 62 7.97 0.99 -0.71
N LEU A 63 6.70 0.80 -0.39
CA LEU A 63 6.11 1.35 0.84
C LEU A 63 6.82 0.86 2.10
N ARG A 64 7.17 -0.42 2.19
CA ARG A 64 7.93 -0.95 3.33
C ARG A 64 9.31 -0.31 3.47
N ARG A 65 10.01 -0.07 2.35
CA ARG A 65 11.32 0.61 2.39
C ARG A 65 11.20 2.05 2.86
N LYS A 66 10.12 2.75 2.45
CA LYS A 66 9.91 4.15 2.77
C LYS A 66 9.33 4.36 4.18
N LEU A 67 8.28 3.62 4.53
CA LEU A 67 7.51 3.77 5.77
C LEU A 67 8.03 2.91 6.93
N GLY A 68 8.86 1.90 6.65
CA GLY A 68 9.32 0.92 7.64
C GLY A 68 8.66 -0.45 7.44
N GLY A 69 9.48 -1.50 7.50
CA GLY A 69 9.10 -2.86 7.09
C GLY A 69 7.97 -3.51 7.90
N ASN A 70 7.72 -3.04 9.12
CA ASN A 70 6.80 -3.67 10.07
C ASN A 70 5.36 -3.15 9.99
N LEU A 71 5.13 -2.01 9.32
CA LEU A 71 3.79 -1.40 9.24
C LEU A 71 2.87 -2.22 8.33
N ILE A 72 3.34 -2.61 7.14
CA ILE A 72 2.55 -3.42 6.20
C ILE A 72 3.02 -4.86 6.33
N THR A 73 2.14 -5.76 6.77
CA THR A 73 2.43 -7.19 6.98
C THR A 73 1.81 -8.04 5.87
N SER A 74 2.50 -9.12 5.50
CA SER A 74 1.99 -10.07 4.52
C SER A 74 1.09 -11.09 5.22
N VAL A 75 -0.07 -11.36 4.63
CA VAL A 75 -0.96 -12.47 5.01
C VAL A 75 -0.85 -13.53 3.92
N ARG A 76 -0.16 -14.63 4.24
CA ARG A 76 0.20 -15.67 3.27
C ARG A 76 -1.05 -16.19 2.56
N GLY A 77 -0.99 -16.25 1.22
CA GLY A 77 -2.10 -16.72 0.39
C GLY A 77 -3.25 -15.73 0.19
N THR A 78 -3.26 -14.57 0.87
CA THR A 78 -4.41 -13.64 0.81
C THR A 78 -4.01 -12.26 0.32
N GLY A 79 -3.03 -11.61 0.98
CA GLY A 79 -2.67 -10.24 0.64
C GLY A 79 -1.90 -9.55 1.76
N TYR A 80 -2.34 -8.34 2.11
CA TYR A 80 -1.59 -7.44 2.98
C TYR A 80 -2.48 -6.75 4.01
N ARG A 81 -1.89 -6.34 5.12
CA ARG A 81 -2.56 -5.63 6.20
C ARG A 81 -1.66 -4.56 6.79
N LEU A 82 -2.24 -3.40 7.10
CA LEU A 82 -1.60 -2.43 8.00
C LEU A 82 -1.72 -2.91 9.45
N ARG A 83 -0.58 -3.06 10.13
CA ARG A 83 -0.50 -3.32 11.56
C ARG A 83 -0.45 -1.97 12.28
N GLN A 84 -1.41 -1.73 13.16
CA GLN A 84 -1.35 -0.60 14.11
C GLN A 84 -0.34 -0.88 15.22
#